data_AF-A0A1W9T782-F1
#
_entry.id   AF-A0A1W9T782-F1
#
_cell.length_a   1.000
_cell.length_b   1.000
_cell.length_c   1.000
_cell.angle_alpha   90.00
_cell.angle_beta   90.00
_cell.angle_gamma   90.00
#
_symmetry.space_group_name_H-M   'P 1'
#
loop_
_entity.id
_entity.type
_entity.pdbx_description
1 polymer ?
#
loop_
_entity_poly.entity_id
_entity_poly.type
_entity_poly.pdbx_seq_one_letter_code
_entity_poly.pdbx_strand_id
1 'polypeptide(L)' 'MKTNRKILVIMMVTLFCISLVPMAPAADGDKININTATAEELTQLKRIGPKYAEKIIRYREANGHFSTQRHR' A
#
# COMPACT_ATOMS: atom_id res chain seq x y z
N MET A 1 -16.18 -11.07 -45.59
CA MET A 1 -15.05 -10.09 -45.53
C MET A 1 -15.34 -8.84 -44.68
N LYS A 2 -16.56 -8.28 -44.66
CA LYS A 2 -16.86 -7.03 -43.91
C LYS A 2 -16.81 -7.17 -42.37
N THR A 3 -17.23 -8.31 -41.82
CA THR A 3 -17.23 -8.56 -40.36
C THR A 3 -15.82 -8.79 -39.80
N ASN A 4 -14.97 -9.52 -40.55
CA ASN A 4 -13.59 -9.82 -40.15
C ASN A 4 -12.71 -8.56 -40.12
N ARG A 5 -12.97 -7.61 -41.03
CA ARG A 5 -12.30 -6.31 -41.03
C ARG A 5 -12.70 -5.44 -39.84
N LYS A 6 -13.97 -5.51 -39.39
CA LYS A 6 -14.42 -4.82 -38.16
C LYS A 6 -13.79 -5.44 -36.90
N ILE A 7 -13.69 -6.77 -36.85
CA ILE A 7 -13.01 -7.48 -35.74
C ILE A 7 -11.52 -7.09 -35.69
N LEU A 8 -10.84 -7.03 -36.83
CA LEU A 8 -9.44 -6.59 -36.91
C LEU A 8 -9.27 -5.14 -36.40
N VAL A 9 -10.17 -4.23 -36.78
CA VAL A 9 -10.12 -2.83 -36.33
C VAL A 9 -10.39 -2.72 -34.84
N ILE A 10 -11.38 -3.44 -34.31
CA ILE A 10 -11.66 -3.46 -32.86
C ILE A 10 -10.44 -4.01 -32.09
N MET A 11 -9.81 -5.07 -32.60
CA MET A 11 -8.61 -5.67 -31.99
C MET A 11 -7.41 -4.70 -32.01
N MET A 12 -7.23 -3.94 -33.09
CA MET A 12 -6.18 -2.93 -33.17
C MET A 12 -6.44 -1.74 -32.24
N VAL A 13 -7.70 -1.32 -32.11
CA VAL A 13 -8.09 -0.24 -31.19
C VAL A 13 -7.90 -0.67 -29.74
N THR A 14 -8.27 -1.90 -29.36
CA THR A 14 -8.06 -2.38 -27.99
C THR A 14 -6.58 -2.55 -27.65
N LEU A 15 -5.75 -3.05 -28.58
CA LEU A 15 -4.30 -3.13 -28.38
C LEU A 15 -3.66 -1.75 -28.19
N PHE A 16 -4.12 -0.76 -28.97
CA PHE A 16 -3.65 0.62 -28.87
C PHE A 16 -4.12 1.32 -27.58
N CYS A 17 -5.30 0.97 -27.06
CA CYS A 17 -5.79 1.52 -25.79
C CYS A 17 -5.02 0.98 -24.57
N ILE A 18 -4.52 -0.26 -24.61
CA ILE A 18 -3.77 -0.87 -23.50
C ILE A 18 -2.38 -0.23 -23.36
N SER A 19 -1.76 0.25 -24.44
CA SER A 19 -0.44 0.89 -24.39
C SER A 19 -0.43 2.29 -23.78
N LEU A 20 -1.61 2.89 -23.55
CA LEU A 20 -1.78 4.24 -22.98
C LEU A 20 -2.04 4.24 -21.48
N VAL A 21 -2.07 3.07 -20.82
CA VAL A 21 -2.25 2.98 -19.37
C VAL A 21 -0.89 3.02 -18.68
N PRO A 22 -0.52 4.13 -17.99
CA PRO A 22 0.68 4.13 -17.17
C PRO A 22 0.48 3.16 -15.99
N MET A 23 1.25 2.08 -15.98
CA MET A 23 1.35 1.17 -14.84
C MET A 23 2.11 1.90 -13.73
N ALA A 24 1.41 2.68 -12.91
CA ALA A 24 2.01 3.25 -11.71
C ALA A 24 2.42 2.12 -10.76
N PRO A 25 3.62 2.15 -10.15
CA PRO A 25 3.95 1.21 -9.09
C PRO A 25 2.90 1.37 -8.00
N ALA A 26 2.36 0.24 -7.52
CA ALA A 26 1.56 0.25 -6.31
C ALA A 26 2.45 0.84 -5.21
N ALA A 27 2.09 2.02 -4.71
CA ALA A 27 2.73 2.58 -3.54
C ALA A 27 2.45 1.61 -2.39
N ASP A 28 3.43 0.78 -2.04
CA ASP A 28 3.50 0.16 -0.73
C ASP A 28 3.48 1.32 0.26
N GLY A 29 2.30 1.64 0.80
CA GLY A 29 2.17 2.73 1.76
C GLY A 29 3.26 2.60 2.82
N ASP A 30 3.97 3.71 3.07
CA ASP A 30 5.17 3.72 3.91
C ASP A 30 4.91 2.94 5.21
N LYS A 31 5.55 1.79 5.33
CA LYS A 31 5.35 0.91 6.49
C LYS A 31 6.01 1.57 7.68
N ILE A 32 5.19 2.03 8.62
CA ILE A 32 5.67 2.63 9.88
C ILE A 32 6.20 1.51 10.78
N ASN A 33 7.49 1.60 11.14
CA ASN A 33 8.13 0.63 12.02
C ASN A 33 7.74 0.87 13.48
N ILE A 34 6.89 0.00 14.04
CA ILE A 34 6.39 0.13 15.43
C ILE A 34 7.49 0.17 16.50
N ASN A 35 8.67 -0.40 16.23
CA ASN A 35 9.76 -0.47 17.20
C ASN A 35 10.56 0.83 17.28
N THR A 36 10.55 1.65 16.22
CA THR A 36 11.39 2.85 16.14
C THR A 36 10.60 4.13 15.87
N ALA A 37 9.37 4.03 15.38
CA ALA A 37 8.57 5.18 15.01
C ALA A 37 8.32 6.13 16.19
N THR A 38 8.25 7.42 15.89
CA THR A 38 7.86 8.49 16.81
C THR A 38 6.36 8.44 17.11
N ALA A 39 5.92 9.21 18.11
CA ALA A 39 4.49 9.29 18.40
C ALA A 39 3.72 9.89 17.22
N GLU A 40 4.30 10.89 16.56
CA GLU A 40 3.77 11.57 15.39
C GLU A 40 3.62 10.60 14.22
N GLU A 41 4.65 9.81 13.91
CA GLU A 41 4.61 8.79 12.87
C GLU A 41 3.55 7.72 13.18
N LEU A 42 3.50 7.22 14.42
CA LEU A 42 2.50 6.23 14.83
C LEU A 42 1.07 6.75 14.68
N THR A 43 0.83 8.06 14.85
CA THR A 43 -0.51 8.65 14.67
C THR A 43 -0.99 8.69 13.22
N GLN A 44 -0.09 8.50 12.24
CA GLN A 44 -0.47 8.36 10.84
C GLN A 44 -1.16 7.00 10.57
N LEU A 45 -1.01 6.01 11.46
CA LEU A 45 -1.69 4.73 11.36
C LEU A 45 -3.19 4.89 11.58
N LYS A 46 -3.98 4.29 10.69
CA LYS A 46 -5.44 4.29 10.78
C LYS A 46 -5.88 3.77 12.16
N ARG A 47 -6.68 4.56 12.89
CA ARG A 47 -7.22 4.29 14.24
C ARG A 47 -6.19 4.39 15.39
N ILE A 48 -4.98 4.88 15.16
CA ILE A 48 -4.02 5.18 16.22
C ILE A 48 -4.00 6.69 16.46
N GLY A 49 -4.60 7.11 17.57
CA GLY A 49 -4.49 8.49 18.05
C GLY A 49 -3.33 8.69 19.02
N PRO A 50 -3.06 9.93 19.48
CA PRO A 50 -1.93 10.27 20.35
C PRO A 50 -1.85 9.39 21.61
N LYS A 51 -2.99 9.13 22.25
CA LYS A 51 -3.06 8.25 23.44
C LYS A 51 -2.64 6.81 23.19
N TYR A 52 -2.88 6.29 21.98
CA TYR A 52 -2.45 4.94 21.61
C TYR A 52 -0.99 4.92 21.20
N ALA A 53 -0.51 5.93 20.49
CA ALA A 53 0.91 6.08 20.16
C ALA A 53 1.78 6.11 21.43
N GLU A 54 1.39 6.88 22.44
CA GLU A 54 2.10 6.92 23.73
C GLU A 54 2.11 5.54 24.42
N LYS A 55 0.98 4.81 24.40
CA LYS A 55 0.91 3.45 24.95
C LYS A 55 1.87 2.48 24.24
N ILE A 56 2.00 2.58 22.92
CA ILE A 56 2.93 1.74 22.14
C ILE A 56 4.38 2.03 22.57
N ILE A 57 4.76 3.31 22.66
CA ILE A 57 6.11 3.72 23.08
C ILE A 57 6.41 3.22 24.50
N ARG A 58 5.50 3.49 25.45
CA ARG A 58 5.65 3.03 26.83
C ARG A 58 5.78 1.52 26.92
N TYR A 59 5.01 0.78 26.11
CA TYR A 59 5.11 -0.67 26.08
C TYR A 59 6.49 -1.13 25.61
N ARG A 60 7.02 -0.61 24.49
CA ARG A 60 8.34 -1.04 23.98
C ARG A 60 9.51 -0.60 24.87
N GLU A 61 9.37 0.53 25.58
CA GLU A 61 10.35 0.97 26.58
C GLU A 61 10.39 0.05 27.79
N ALA A 62 9.22 -0.42 28.26
CA ALA A 62 9.13 -1.27 29.43
C ALA A 62 9.39 -2.76 29.15
N ASN A 63 9.05 -3.25 27.94
CA ASN A 63 9.06 -4.68 27.60
C ASN A 63 10.09 -5.05 26.52
N GLY A 64 10.75 -4.07 25.90
CA GLY A 64 11.58 -4.27 24.72
C GLY A 64 10.78 -4.26 23.41
N HIS A 65 11.47 -4.49 22.30
CA HIS A 65 10.87 -4.42 20.96
C HIS A 65 9.80 -5.50 20.71
N PHE A 66 8.79 -5.14 19.93
CA PHE A 66 7.81 -6.08 19.37
C PHE A 66 8.53 -7.06 18.44
N SER A 67 8.32 -8.35 18.67
CA SER A 67 8.75 -9.42 17.78
C SER A 67 7.76 -9.59 16.63
N THR A 68 8.27 -9.96 15.46
CA THR A 68 7.45 -10.11 14.25
C THR A 68 6.50 -11.29 14.42
N GLN A 69 5.21 -11.05 14.65
CA GLN A 69 4.21 -12.08 14.37
C GLN A 69 4.03 -12.16 12.85
N ARG A 70 4.54 -13.24 12.25
CA ARG A 70 4.23 -13.57 10.86
C ARG A 70 2.75 -13.96 10.80
N HIS A 71 1.87 -12.99 10.54
CA HIS A 71 0.53 -13.27 10.06
C HIS A 71 0.69 -13.93 8.67
N ARG A 72 0.50 -15.26 8.62
CA ARG A 72 0.22 -15.97 7.37
C ARG A 72 -1.23 -15.77 7.00
#